data_AF-A0AAV5WHA5-F1
#
_entry.id   AF-A0AAV5WHA5-F1
#
_cell.length_a   1.000
_cell.length_b   1.000
_cell.length_c   1.000
_cell.angle_alpha   90.00
_cell.angle_beta   90.00
_cell.angle_gamma   90.00
#
_symmetry.space_group_name_H-M   'P 1'
#
loop_
_entity.id
_entity.type
_entity.pdbx_description
1 polymer ?
#
loop_
_entity_poly.entity_id
_entity_poly.type
_entity_poly.pdbx_seq_one_letter_code
_entity_poly.pdbx_strand_id
1 'polypeptide(L)'
;YRPNISYPVLIAIALMMCETGKMRVKELYKTICELCPYYKDAKKNTWQNAIRHSLTNDDFLVDKTASNSDRGNYYRINQEKWDDGQFKRGMSLRKKVEKCFSKGEIEDRFVQKYREMEAHKWENGEIDQSVEANENRFTAPLSSDSYANRRSINSNANG
;
A
#
# COMPACT_ATOMS: atom_id res chain seq x y z
N TYR A 1 21.32 9.94 -0.49
CA TYR A 1 21.91 8.75 0.16
C TYR A 1 20.92 7.60 0.11
N ARG A 2 21.35 6.35 -0.11
CA ARG A 2 20.45 5.19 -0.05
C ARG A 2 20.22 4.83 1.43
N PRO A 3 18.96 4.74 1.90
CA PRO A 3 18.69 4.39 3.29
C PRO A 3 19.22 2.99 3.61
N ASN A 4 19.77 2.81 4.82
CA ASN A 4 20.22 1.49 5.32
C ASN A 4 19.05 0.67 5.88
N ILE A 5 17.96 0.63 5.11
CA ILE A 5 16.70 -0.03 5.44
C ILE A 5 16.48 -1.17 4.44
N SER A 6 16.20 -2.37 4.94
CA SER A 6 15.84 -3.48 4.07
C SER A 6 14.43 -3.30 3.50
N TYR A 7 14.20 -3.72 2.25
CA TYR A 7 12.89 -3.63 1.60
C TYR A 7 11.70 -4.18 2.44
N PRO A 8 11.81 -5.33 3.13
CA PRO A 8 10.85 -5.76 4.15
C PRO A 8 10.36 -4.69 5.11
N VAL A 9 11.32 -4.00 5.74
CA VAL A 9 11.10 -3.00 6.79
C VAL A 9 10.51 -1.74 6.16
N LEU A 10 10.97 -1.38 4.95
CA LEU A 10 10.45 -0.23 4.22
C LEU A 10 8.99 -0.43 3.78
N ILE A 11 8.65 -1.63 3.31
CA ILE A 11 7.27 -2.03 2.99
C ILE A 11 6.42 -2.00 4.25
N ALA A 12 6.92 -2.52 5.37
CA ALA A 12 6.20 -2.51 6.64
C ALA A 12 5.90 -1.08 7.11
N ILE A 13 6.88 -0.17 7.08
CA ILE A 13 6.66 1.25 7.42
C ILE A 13 5.57 1.85 6.53
N ALA A 14 5.63 1.62 5.21
CA ALA A 14 4.63 2.13 4.27
C ALA A 14 3.21 1.61 4.57
N LEU A 15 3.06 0.31 4.81
CA LEU A 15 1.77 -0.32 5.13
C LEU A 15 1.19 0.20 6.45
N MET A 16 2.03 0.37 7.46
CA MET A 16 1.62 0.89 8.77
C MET A 16 1.23 2.36 8.72
N MET A 17 1.67 3.07 7.68
CA MET A 17 1.27 4.45 7.44
C MET A 17 -0.04 4.61 6.68
N CYS A 18 -0.61 3.50 6.23
CA CYS A 18 -1.90 3.46 5.56
C CYS A 18 -2.99 3.16 6.58
N GLU A 19 -4.01 4.02 6.64
CA GLU A 19 -5.16 3.86 7.54
C GLU A 19 -5.88 2.51 7.32
N THR A 20 -5.94 2.04 6.07
CA THR A 20 -6.58 0.76 5.74
C THR A 20 -5.76 -0.47 6.14
N GLY A 21 -4.49 -0.28 6.52
CA GLY A 21 -3.55 -1.36 6.84
C GLY A 21 -3.18 -2.28 5.65
N LYS A 22 -3.62 -1.94 4.43
CA LYS A 22 -3.33 -2.69 3.20
C LYS A 22 -3.03 -1.75 2.03
N MET A 23 -2.16 -2.15 1.12
CA MET A 23 -1.81 -1.35 -0.06
C MET A 23 -1.58 -2.21 -1.28
N ARG A 24 -1.90 -1.69 -2.46
CA ARG A 24 -1.50 -2.27 -3.74
C ARG A 24 -0.03 -1.98 -4.03
N VAL A 25 0.59 -2.79 -4.89
CA VAL A 25 2.00 -2.61 -5.31
C VAL A 25 2.29 -1.21 -5.84
N LYS A 26 1.38 -0.64 -6.64
CA LYS A 26 1.53 0.72 -7.19
C LYS A 26 1.52 1.80 -6.10
N GLU A 27 0.75 1.60 -5.03
CA GLU A 27 0.67 2.52 -3.89
C GLU A 27 1.94 2.42 -3.05
N LEU A 28 2.43 1.20 -2.81
CA LEU A 28 3.73 0.98 -2.16
C LEU A 28 4.85 1.73 -2.87
N TYR A 29 4.88 1.74 -4.20
CA TYR A 29 5.91 2.50 -4.93
C TYR A 29 5.85 4.00 -4.63
N LYS A 30 4.65 4.59 -4.58
CA LYS A 30 4.47 6.02 -4.29
C LYS A 30 4.90 6.33 -2.86
N THR A 31 4.40 5.57 -1.89
CA THR A 31 4.70 5.79 -0.47
C THR A 31 6.18 5.57 -0.15
N ILE A 32 6.84 4.60 -0.78
CA ILE A 32 8.28 4.39 -0.62
C ILE A 32 9.09 5.59 -1.16
N CYS A 33 8.67 6.17 -2.28
CA CYS A 33 9.28 7.40 -2.80
C CYS A 33 9.05 8.60 -1.87
N GLU A 34 7.94 8.66 -1.15
CA GLU A 34 7.65 9.71 -0.15
C GLU A 34 8.48 9.51 1.12
N LEU A 35 8.56 8.28 1.62
CA LEU A 35 9.36 7.87 2.77
C LEU A 35 10.85 8.09 2.57
N CYS A 36 11.32 7.80 1.35
CA CYS A 36 12.73 7.80 1.00
C CYS A 36 12.89 8.40 -0.40
N PRO A 37 13.06 9.75 -0.49
CA PRO A 37 13.17 10.47 -1.76
C PRO A 37 14.24 9.93 -2.72
N TYR A 38 15.27 9.26 -2.19
CA TYR A 38 16.28 8.53 -2.99
C TYR A 38 15.67 7.64 -4.09
N TYR A 39 14.54 6.99 -3.82
CA TYR A 39 13.91 6.08 -4.79
C TYR A 39 13.16 6.78 -5.93
N LYS A 40 12.94 8.11 -5.85
CA LYS A 40 12.34 8.90 -6.94
C LYS A 40 13.25 8.91 -8.17
N ASP A 41 14.55 9.09 -7.94
CA ASP A 41 15.56 9.23 -9.00
C ASP A 41 16.32 7.92 -9.28
N ALA A 42 16.20 6.92 -8.39
CA ALA A 42 16.78 5.60 -8.61
C ALA A 42 16.15 4.89 -9.82
N LYS A 43 16.93 4.05 -10.50
CA LYS A 43 16.45 3.24 -11.65
C LYS A 43 15.22 2.42 -11.25
N LYS A 44 14.05 2.87 -11.69
CA LYS A 44 12.73 2.36 -11.25
C LYS A 44 12.63 0.84 -11.31
N ASN A 45 13.05 0.24 -12.42
CA ASN A 45 12.96 -1.20 -12.62
C ASN A 45 13.76 -2.03 -11.60
N THR A 46 14.85 -1.50 -11.05
CA THR A 46 15.71 -2.28 -10.14
C THR A 46 15.10 -2.40 -8.75
N TRP A 47 14.76 -1.26 -8.13
CA TRP A 47 14.24 -1.28 -6.76
C TRP A 47 12.79 -1.78 -6.70
N GLN A 48 11.96 -1.47 -7.71
CA GLN A 48 10.60 -2.00 -7.78
C GLN A 48 10.58 -3.52 -7.96
N ASN A 49 11.58 -4.08 -8.66
CA ASN A 49 11.74 -5.52 -8.75
C ASN A 49 12.06 -6.13 -7.38
N ALA A 50 12.98 -5.52 -6.64
CA ALA A 50 13.31 -5.96 -5.29
C ALA A 50 12.10 -5.86 -4.33
N ILE A 51 11.25 -4.84 -4.48
CA ILE A 51 9.99 -4.74 -3.73
C ILE A 51 9.06 -5.91 -4.07
N ARG A 52 8.85 -6.21 -5.35
CA ARG A 52 8.00 -7.36 -5.77
C ARG A 52 8.56 -8.69 -5.24
N HIS A 53 9.88 -8.88 -5.31
CA HIS A 53 10.52 -10.06 -4.72
C HIS A 53 10.25 -10.19 -3.24
N SER A 54 10.34 -9.09 -2.47
CA SER A 54 9.97 -9.12 -1.06
C SER A 54 8.50 -9.48 -0.85
N LEU A 55 7.59 -8.87 -1.60
CA LEU A 55 6.15 -9.15 -1.48
C LEU A 55 5.77 -10.63 -1.70
N THR A 56 6.58 -11.37 -2.48
CA THR A 56 6.35 -12.80 -2.74
C THR A 56 7.16 -13.72 -1.82
N ASN A 57 8.39 -13.35 -1.46
CA ASN A 57 9.31 -14.23 -0.73
C ASN A 57 9.19 -14.11 0.79
N ASP A 58 8.75 -12.97 1.27
CA ASP A 58 8.75 -12.65 2.68
C ASP A 58 7.38 -12.95 3.32
N ASP A 59 7.36 -13.91 4.22
CA ASP A 59 6.16 -14.46 4.88
C ASP A 59 5.47 -13.53 5.90
N PHE A 60 6.13 -12.42 6.27
CA PHE A 60 5.53 -11.33 7.03
C PHE A 60 4.65 -10.41 6.16
N LEU A 61 4.63 -10.60 4.84
CA LEU A 61 3.73 -9.92 3.91
C LEU A 61 2.71 -10.93 3.41
N VAL A 62 1.44 -10.61 3.59
CA VAL A 62 0.33 -11.44 3.12
C VAL A 62 -0.34 -10.76 1.97
N ASP A 63 -0.42 -11.48 0.86
CA ASP A 63 -1.25 -11.14 -0.28
C ASP A 63 -2.71 -11.50 0.02
N LYS A 64 -3.59 -10.50 0.01
CA LYS A 64 -5.02 -10.71 -0.07
C LYS A 64 -5.49 -10.27 -1.44
N THR A 65 -5.78 -11.25 -2.29
CA THR A 65 -6.58 -11.05 -3.49
C THR A 65 -7.93 -10.48 -3.05
N ALA A 66 -8.27 -9.27 -3.51
CA ALA A 66 -9.67 -8.88 -3.56
C ALA A 66 -10.31 -9.79 -4.61
N SER A 67 -10.99 -10.85 -4.14
CA SER A 67 -11.74 -11.79 -4.97
C SER A 67 -12.46 -10.99 -6.06
N ASN A 68 -12.01 -11.11 -7.31
CA ASN A 68 -12.55 -10.48 -8.52
C ASN A 68 -12.07 -9.08 -8.95
N SER A 69 -10.95 -8.53 -8.45
CA SER A 69 -10.42 -7.24 -8.94
C SER A 69 -9.38 -7.39 -10.05
N ASP A 70 -9.65 -6.79 -11.22
CA ASP A 70 -8.75 -6.57 -12.35
C ASP A 70 -7.52 -5.70 -12.00
N ARG A 71 -7.53 -5.07 -10.83
CA ARG A 71 -6.52 -4.09 -10.39
C ARG A 71 -5.36 -4.68 -9.60
N GLY A 72 -5.34 -6.00 -9.42
CA GLY A 72 -4.31 -6.74 -8.72
C GLY A 72 -4.51 -6.83 -7.21
N ASN A 73 -3.48 -7.35 -6.54
CA ASN A 73 -3.53 -7.78 -5.15
C ASN A 73 -3.24 -6.66 -4.15
N TYR A 74 -3.84 -6.78 -2.96
CA TYR A 74 -3.52 -5.96 -1.80
C TYR A 74 -2.55 -6.72 -0.87
N TYR A 75 -1.56 -5.99 -0.36
CA TYR A 75 -0.60 -6.53 0.59
C TYR A 75 -0.84 -5.92 1.96
N ARG A 76 -0.65 -6.74 3.00
CA ARG A 76 -0.73 -6.33 4.41
C ARG A 76 0.34 -7.04 5.22
N ILE A 77 0.61 -6.53 6.42
CA ILE A 77 1.52 -7.20 7.36
C ILE A 77 0.82 -8.43 7.95
N ASN A 78 1.54 -9.55 8.02
CA ASN A 78 1.15 -10.72 8.78
C ASN A 78 1.25 -10.41 10.28
N GLN A 79 0.12 -10.28 10.97
CA GLN A 79 0.09 -9.92 12.39
C GLN A 79 0.76 -10.98 13.27
N GLU A 80 0.68 -12.26 12.91
CA GLU A 80 1.31 -13.35 13.67
C GLU A 80 2.85 -13.24 13.66
N LYS A 81 3.42 -12.69 12.58
CA LYS A 81 4.87 -12.54 12.40
C LYS A 81 5.38 -11.14 12.71
N TRP A 82 4.50 -10.23 13.10
CA TRP A 82 4.86 -8.84 13.36
C TRP A 82 5.84 -8.73 14.54
N ASP A 83 5.59 -9.49 15.61
CA ASP A 83 6.37 -9.48 16.85
C ASP A 83 7.00 -10.83 17.26
N ASP A 84 6.98 -11.83 16.37
CA ASP A 84 7.44 -13.21 16.66
C ASP A 84 8.95 -13.34 16.96
N GLY A 85 9.73 -12.27 16.73
CA GLY A 85 11.18 -12.27 16.94
C GLY A 85 11.98 -13.00 15.86
N GLN A 86 11.34 -13.58 14.84
CA GLN A 86 11.96 -14.48 13.88
C GLN A 86 12.30 -13.84 12.53
N PHE A 87 11.98 -12.56 12.34
CA PHE A 87 12.23 -11.87 11.05
C PHE A 87 13.70 -11.91 10.59
N LYS A 88 14.62 -11.15 11.23
CA LYS A 88 16.07 -11.16 10.87
C LYS A 88 16.98 -10.88 12.04
N ARG A 89 17.96 -11.77 12.25
CA ARG A 89 18.94 -11.74 13.37
C ARG A 89 18.24 -11.79 14.73
N GLY A 90 17.22 -12.63 14.87
CA GLY A 90 16.46 -12.80 16.13
C GLY A 90 15.73 -11.55 16.60
N MET A 91 15.36 -10.66 15.68
CA MET A 91 14.57 -9.46 15.98
C MET A 91 13.24 -9.53 15.25
N SER A 92 12.18 -9.06 15.90
CA SER A 92 10.89 -8.88 15.25
C SER A 92 10.93 -7.78 14.20
N LEU A 93 9.98 -7.83 13.26
CA LEU A 93 9.84 -6.79 12.24
C LEU A 93 9.53 -5.44 12.90
N ARG A 94 8.70 -5.43 13.95
CA ARG A 94 8.43 -4.24 14.78
C ARG A 94 9.70 -3.60 15.31
N LYS A 95 10.57 -4.37 15.96
CA LYS A 95 11.85 -3.85 16.50
C LYS A 95 12.78 -3.31 15.41
N LYS A 96 12.74 -3.85 14.19
CA LYS A 96 13.51 -3.29 13.06
C LYS A 96 12.96 -1.94 12.64
N VAL A 97 11.65 -1.80 12.55
CA VAL A 97 10.97 -0.54 12.23
C VAL A 97 11.31 0.53 13.26
N GLU A 98 11.15 0.22 14.55
CA GLU A 98 11.50 1.13 15.65
C GLU A 98 12.98 1.53 15.61
N LYS A 99 13.88 0.59 15.29
CA LYS A 99 15.30 0.88 15.14
C LYS A 99 15.60 1.83 13.98
N CYS A 100 14.88 1.74 12.86
CA CYS A 100 15.01 2.69 11.75
C CYS A 100 14.60 4.10 12.17
N PHE A 101 13.55 4.23 12.97
CA PHE A 101 13.11 5.51 13.52
C PHE A 101 14.13 6.10 14.49
N SER A 102 14.62 5.30 15.46
CA SER A 102 15.60 5.77 16.44
C SER A 102 16.95 6.18 15.83
N LYS A 103 17.25 5.72 14.61
CA LYS A 103 18.45 6.10 13.86
C LYS A 103 18.28 7.32 12.97
N GLY A 104 17.07 7.89 12.87
CA GLY A 104 16.78 8.98 11.94
C GLY A 104 16.89 8.56 10.46
N GLU A 105 16.69 7.28 10.14
CA GLU A 105 16.71 6.80 8.75
C GLU A 105 15.43 7.18 7.98
N ILE A 106 14.38 7.61 8.70
CA ILE A 106 13.09 8.05 8.20
C ILE A 106 12.78 9.43 8.78
N GLU A 107 12.19 10.31 7.97
CA GLU A 107 11.84 11.67 8.41
C GLU A 107 10.82 11.67 9.56
N ASP A 108 10.99 12.59 10.51
CA ASP A 108 10.19 12.66 11.74
C ASP A 108 8.68 12.77 11.49
N ARG A 109 8.25 13.44 10.40
CA ARG A 109 6.82 13.52 10.05
C ARG A 109 6.18 12.14 9.88
N PHE A 110 6.93 11.18 9.35
CA PHE A 110 6.45 9.83 9.11
C PHE A 110 6.51 8.98 10.39
N VAL A 111 7.54 9.21 11.21
CA VAL A 111 7.64 8.62 12.55
C VAL A 111 6.46 9.04 13.42
N GLN A 112 6.12 10.33 13.40
CA GLN A 112 5.00 10.88 14.13
C GLN A 112 3.67 10.29 13.65
N LYS A 113 3.44 10.28 12.33
CA LYS A 113 2.26 9.65 11.74
C LYS A 113 2.13 8.18 12.16
N TYR A 114 3.22 7.42 12.13
CA TYR A 114 3.24 6.03 12.57
C TYR A 114 2.82 5.88 14.04
N ARG A 115 3.39 6.69 14.94
CA ARG A 115 3.07 6.64 16.38
C ARG A 115 1.61 6.95 16.65
N GLU A 116 1.06 7.93 15.92
CA GLU A 116 -0.37 8.28 16.00
C GLU A 116 -1.24 7.09 15.58
N MET A 117 -1.00 6.48 14.42
CA MET A 117 -1.78 5.33 13.98
C MET A 117 -1.65 4.11 14.90
N GLU A 118 -0.46 3.87 15.48
CA GLU A 118 -0.28 2.79 16.46
C GLU A 118 -1.05 3.05 17.76
N ALA A 119 -1.09 4.30 18.24
CA ALA A 119 -1.89 4.67 19.40
C ALA A 119 -3.39 4.43 19.15
N HIS A 120 -3.88 4.83 17.97
CA HIS A 120 -5.30 4.67 17.59
C HIS A 120 -5.72 3.21 17.43
N LYS A 121 -4.80 2.31 17.05
CA LYS A 121 -5.07 0.86 17.01
C LYS A 121 -5.28 0.24 18.40
N TRP A 122 -4.63 0.78 19.42
CA TRP A 122 -4.77 0.27 20.79
C TRP A 122 -5.94 0.93 21.54
N GLU A 123 -6.29 2.18 21.21
CA GLU A 123 -7.43 2.88 21.81
C GLU A 123 -8.79 2.37 21.31
N ASN A 124 -8.87 1.83 20.08
CA ASN A 124 -10.14 1.40 19.48
C ASN A 124 -10.35 -0.13 19.43
N GLY A 125 -9.42 -0.95 19.95
CA GLY A 125 -9.61 -2.38 20.16
C GLY A 125 -9.84 -3.27 18.91
N GLU A 126 -9.88 -2.73 17.70
CA GLU A 126 -10.10 -3.50 16.47
C GLU A 126 -9.21 -3.03 15.32
N ILE A 127 -8.67 -4.02 14.58
CA ILE A 127 -8.28 -3.83 13.19
C ILE A 127 -9.59 -3.53 12.46
N ASP A 128 -9.79 -2.29 12.02
CA ASP A 128 -10.97 -1.91 11.26
C ASP A 128 -11.05 -2.74 9.96
N GLN A 129 -11.79 -3.85 10.03
CA GLN A 129 -12.18 -4.66 8.87
C GLN A 129 -13.35 -4.02 8.10
N SER A 130 -13.93 -2.92 8.60
CA SER A 130 -15.12 -2.27 8.04
C SER A 130 -14.84 -1.39 6.81
N VAL A 131 -13.56 -1.11 6.49
CA VAL A 131 -13.19 -0.48 5.19
C VAL A 131 -13.51 -1.36 3.97
N GLU A 132 -13.77 -2.66 4.14
CA GLU A 132 -14.30 -3.49 3.05
C GLU A 132 -15.74 -3.12 2.64
N ALA A 133 -16.50 -2.40 3.48
CA ALA A 133 -17.88 -1.99 3.18
C ALA A 133 -17.98 -0.65 2.44
N ASN A 134 -16.96 0.22 2.47
CA ASN A 134 -17.07 1.59 1.93
C ASN A 134 -16.55 1.74 0.47
N GLU A 135 -15.78 0.78 -0.06
CA GLU A 135 -15.39 0.79 -1.49
C GLU A 135 -16.58 0.47 -2.42
N ASN A 136 -17.70 -0.05 -1.91
CA ASN A 136 -18.94 -0.28 -2.67
C ASN A 136 -19.77 0.99 -2.94
N ARG A 137 -19.36 2.18 -2.45
CA ARG A 137 -20.10 3.44 -2.69
C ARG A 137 -19.74 4.15 -4.00
N PHE A 138 -18.68 3.72 -4.70
CA PHE A 138 -18.29 4.26 -6.01
C PHE A 138 -18.82 3.46 -7.21
N THR A 139 -19.65 2.44 -6.97
CA THR A 139 -20.37 1.68 -8.03
C THR A 139 -21.88 1.83 -7.90
N ALA A 140 -22.38 3.07 -7.80
CA ALA A 140 -23.73 3.32 -8.27
C ALA A 140 -23.66 3.37 -9.80
N PRO A 141 -24.39 2.52 -10.54
CA PRO A 141 -24.47 2.67 -11.99
C PRO A 141 -25.06 4.04 -12.30
N LEU A 142 -24.34 4.85 -13.09
CA LEU A 142 -24.98 5.96 -13.79
C LEU A 142 -26.11 5.35 -14.62
N SER A 143 -27.33 5.81 -14.36
CA SER A 143 -28.54 5.49 -15.11
C SER A 143 -28.27 5.42 -16.62
N SER A 144 -28.86 4.41 -17.27
CA SER A 144 -28.62 3.96 -18.65
C SER A 144 -28.97 4.95 -19.77
N ASP A 145 -29.38 6.18 -19.48
CA ASP A 145 -30.16 6.97 -20.45
C ASP A 145 -29.40 8.10 -21.18
N SER A 146 -28.08 8.03 -21.35
CA SER A 146 -27.35 9.17 -21.96
C SER A 146 -26.27 8.88 -23.00
N TYR A 147 -26.26 7.71 -23.64
CA TYR A 147 -25.43 7.47 -24.84
C TYR A 147 -26.25 7.11 -26.07
N ALA A 148 -27.12 8.02 -26.51
CA ALA A 148 -27.69 7.97 -27.85
C ALA A 148 -27.98 9.39 -28.37
N ASN A 149 -26.94 10.21 -28.61
CA ASN A 149 -26.96 11.10 -29.79
C ASN A 149 -25.63 11.85 -29.97
N ARG A 150 -24.83 11.37 -30.93
CA ARG A 150 -24.25 12.21 -31.99
C ARG A 150 -23.32 11.37 -32.88
N ARG A 151 -23.77 11.10 -34.09
CA ARG A 151 -22.98 11.36 -35.31
C ARG A 151 -23.93 11.65 -36.47
N SER A 152 -23.70 12.82 -37.04
CA SER A 152 -24.32 13.45 -38.21
C SER A 152 -24.02 12.65 -39.48
N ILE A 153 -24.90 12.71 -40.50
CA ILE A 153 -24.60 13.26 -41.84
C ILE A 153 -25.82 13.11 -42.79
N ASN A 154 -26.16 14.24 -43.42
CA ASN A 154 -27.04 14.45 -44.56
C ASN A 154 -26.81 13.47 -45.73
N SER A 155 -27.88 13.06 -46.42
CA SER A 155 -27.89 12.70 -47.85
C SER A 155 -29.32 12.60 -48.40
N ASN A 156 -29.73 13.67 -49.09
CA ASN A 156 -30.64 13.81 -50.23
C ASN A 156 -31.76 12.79 -50.55
N ALA A 157 -32.95 13.37 -50.71
CA ALA A 157 -33.97 13.19 -51.75
C ALA A 157 -33.79 12.10 -52.82
N ASN A 158 -34.82 11.24 -52.97
CA ASN A 158 -35.54 10.94 -54.22
C ASN A 158 -36.61 9.85 -53.97
N GLY A 159 -37.84 10.09 -54.42
CA GLY A 159 -38.94 9.11 -54.46
C GLY A 159 -40.30 9.70 -54.14
#